data_AF-A0A4Y2ACS8-F1
#
_entry.id   AF-A0A4Y2ACS8-F1
#
_cell.length_a   1.000
_cell.length_b   1.000
_cell.length_c   1.000
_cell.angle_alpha   90.00
_cell.angle_beta   90.00
_cell.angle_gamma   90.00
#
_symmetry.space_group_name_H-M   'P 1'
#
loop_
_entity.id
_entity.type
_entity.pdbx_description
1 polymer ?
#
loop_
_entity_poly.entity_id
_entity_poly.type
_entity_poly.pdbx_seq_one_letter_code
_entity_poly.pdbx_strand_id
1 'polypeptide(L)'
;MLLIYCECGHKAKSAARLYRERFPEGPHPTLQIILKVVKRLRQTGCLTSRPPVRRYRNVGRKVQPEDVLAYAFAHPQSITKMIRENCVISKSRVWRILNESDADPHLCRDCC
;
A
#
# COMPACT_ATOMS: atom_id res chain seq x y z
N MET A 1 -7.99 -3.84 -27.91
CA MET A 1 -6.65 -3.28 -28.22
C MET A 1 -5.66 -4.35 -28.73
N LEU A 2 -5.43 -5.47 -28.02
CA LEU A 2 -4.47 -6.50 -28.46
C LEU A 2 -4.84 -7.18 -29.78
N LEU A 3 -6.12 -7.50 -29.99
CA LEU A 3 -6.60 -8.11 -31.24
C LEU A 3 -6.23 -7.24 -32.45
N ILE A 4 -6.55 -5.94 -32.37
CA ILE A 4 -6.20 -4.93 -33.38
C ILE A 4 -4.68 -4.85 -33.60
N TYR A 5 -3.87 -4.99 -32.55
CA TYR A 5 -2.41 -5.03 -32.66
C TYR A 5 -1.91 -6.25 -33.44
N CYS A 6 -2.52 -7.42 -33.23
CA CYS A 6 -2.20 -8.65 -33.97
C CYS A 6 -2.65 -8.55 -35.43
N GLU A 7 -3.87 -8.05 -35.69
CA GLU A 7 -4.40 -7.83 -37.04
C GLU A 7 -3.50 -6.88 -37.86
N CYS A 8 -2.88 -5.90 -37.19
CA CYS A 8 -1.94 -4.98 -37.80
C CYS A 8 -0.51 -5.55 -37.95
N GLY A 9 -0.32 -6.87 -37.82
CA GLY A 9 0.99 -7.51 -37.95
C GLY A 9 2.00 -7.01 -36.93
N HIS A 10 1.55 -6.77 -35.69
CA HIS A 10 2.36 -6.25 -34.59
C HIS A 10 2.92 -4.83 -34.82
N LYS A 11 2.30 -4.04 -35.73
CA LYS A 11 2.64 -2.63 -35.97
C LYS A 11 1.77 -1.72 -35.10
N ALA A 12 2.36 -1.14 -34.06
CA ALA A 12 1.63 -0.32 -33.09
C ALA A 12 1.03 0.97 -33.69
N LYS A 13 1.69 1.58 -34.69
CA LYS A 13 1.18 2.78 -35.38
C LYS A 13 -0.08 2.48 -36.20
N SER A 14 -0.06 1.40 -36.97
CA SER A 14 -1.23 0.93 -37.72
C SER A 14 -2.35 0.53 -36.78
N ALA A 15 -2.02 -0.14 -35.67
CA ALA A 15 -2.99 -0.53 -34.65
C ALA A 15 -3.68 0.68 -33.99
N ALA A 16 -2.94 1.75 -33.69
CA ALA A 16 -3.51 2.97 -33.15
C ALA A 16 -4.48 3.64 -34.14
N ARG A 17 -4.11 3.68 -35.43
CA ARG A 17 -4.97 4.21 -36.49
C ARG A 17 -6.25 3.39 -36.64
N LEU A 18 -6.11 2.07 -36.77
CA LEU A 18 -7.25 1.15 -36.91
C LEU A 18 -8.15 1.16 -35.67
N TYR A 19 -7.58 1.36 -34.47
CA TYR A 19 -8.37 1.51 -33.25
C TYR A 19 -9.26 2.75 -33.32
N ARG A 20 -8.73 3.89 -33.77
CA ARG A 20 -9.51 5.13 -33.93
C ARG A 20 -10.60 4.98 -35.00
N GLU A 21 -10.31 4.28 -36.10
CA GLU A 21 -11.30 4.02 -37.16
C GLU A 21 -12.47 3.16 -36.66
N ARG A 22 -12.19 2.15 -35.82
CA ARG A 22 -13.23 1.25 -35.26
C ARG A 22 -13.97 1.82 -34.07
N PHE A 23 -13.32 2.67 -33.30
CA PHE A 23 -13.88 3.29 -32.08
C PHE A 23 -13.68 4.80 -32.18
N PRO A 24 -14.54 5.50 -32.95
CA PRO A 24 -14.43 6.95 -33.13
C PRO A 24 -14.66 7.68 -31.81
N GLU A 25 -15.56 7.17 -30.97
CA GLU A 25 -15.91 7.75 -29.68
C GLU A 25 -14.93 7.38 -28.56
N GLY A 26 -14.61 8.37 -27.72
CA GLY A 26 -13.85 8.19 -26.49
C GLY A 26 -12.32 8.26 -26.64
N PRO A 27 -11.57 7.95 -25.56
CA PRO A 27 -10.13 8.11 -25.53
C PRO A 27 -9.42 7.10 -26.43
N HIS A 28 -8.55 7.58 -27.34
CA HIS A 28 -7.76 6.70 -28.19
C HIS A 28 -6.42 6.34 -27.55
N PRO A 29 -6.03 5.05 -27.56
CA PRO A 29 -4.74 4.64 -27.03
C PRO A 29 -3.61 5.22 -27.88
N THR A 30 -2.63 5.84 -27.22
CA THR A 30 -1.41 6.29 -27.89
C THR A 30 -0.50 5.12 -28.24
N LEU A 31 0.45 5.36 -29.14
CA LEU A 31 1.50 4.39 -29.51
C LEU A 31 2.19 3.81 -28.27
N GLN A 32 2.51 4.68 -27.30
CA GLN A 32 3.19 4.29 -26.06
C GLN A 32 2.34 3.34 -25.20
N ILE A 33 1.02 3.55 -25.14
CA ILE A 33 0.12 2.69 -24.37
C ILE A 33 0.08 1.30 -24.99
N ILE A 34 -0.06 1.21 -26.31
CA ILE A 34 -0.06 -0.07 -27.04
C ILE A 34 1.24 -0.82 -26.77
N LEU A 35 2.39 -0.16 -26.91
CA LEU A 35 3.69 -0.78 -26.66
C LEU A 35 3.89 -1.19 -25.20
N LYS A 36 3.45 -0.39 -24.22
CA LYS A 36 3.51 -0.74 -22.79
C LYS A 36 2.68 -1.98 -22.47
N VAL A 37 1.48 -2.07 -23.04
CA VAL A 37 0.57 -3.22 -22.85
C VAL A 37 1.16 -4.49 -23.46
N VAL A 38 1.68 -4.41 -24.69
CA VAL A 38 2.35 -5.55 -25.35
C VAL A 38 3.60 -5.97 -24.58
N LYS A 39 4.43 -5.01 -24.16
CA LYS A 39 5.63 -5.28 -23.36
C LYS A 39 5.28 -5.99 -22.06
N ARG A 40 4.29 -5.48 -21.32
CA ARG A 40 3.83 -6.11 -20.07
C ARG A 40 3.33 -7.52 -20.32
N LEU A 41 2.48 -7.72 -21.33
CA LEU A 41 1.97 -9.05 -21.67
C LEU A 41 3.10 -10.04 -21.96
N ARG A 42 4.13 -9.64 -22.71
CA ARG A 42 5.30 -10.49 -22.98
C ARG A 42 6.11 -10.81 -21.73
N GLN A 43 6.19 -9.87 -20.79
CA GLN A 43 6.99 -10.03 -19.58
C GLN A 43 6.29 -10.85 -18.50
N THR A 44 4.99 -10.66 -18.32
CA THR A 44 4.25 -11.22 -17.16
C THR A 44 3.12 -12.17 -17.56
N GLY A 45 2.81 -12.30 -18.85
CA GLY A 45 1.67 -13.08 -19.34
C GLY A 45 0.30 -12.52 -18.93
N CYS A 46 0.26 -11.34 -18.31
CA CYS A 46 -0.94 -10.78 -17.70
C CYS A 46 -1.06 -9.28 -17.97
N LEU A 47 -2.27 -8.84 -18.31
CA LEU A 47 -2.58 -7.42 -18.59
C LEU A 47 -2.98 -6.63 -17.36
N THR A 48 -3.47 -7.32 -16.33
CA THR A 48 -3.81 -6.66 -15.07
C THR A 48 -2.51 -6.29 -14.36
N SER A 49 -2.45 -5.06 -13.84
CA SER A 49 -1.37 -4.74 -12.91
C SER A 49 -1.59 -5.56 -11.66
N ARG A 50 -0.60 -6.36 -11.25
CA ARG A 50 -0.50 -6.69 -9.83
C ARG A 50 -0.41 -5.35 -9.09
N PRO A 51 -1.26 -5.10 -8.08
CA PRO A 51 -1.10 -3.91 -7.27
C PRO A 51 0.35 -3.89 -6.79
N PRO A 52 1.06 -2.75 -6.85
CA PRO A 52 2.39 -2.68 -6.29
C PRO A 52 2.29 -3.19 -4.86
N VAL A 53 3.00 -4.28 -4.55
CA VAL A 53 3.13 -4.75 -3.18
C VAL A 53 3.67 -3.54 -2.46
N ARG A 54 2.82 -2.93 -1.61
CA ARG A 54 3.21 -1.79 -0.79
C ARG A 54 4.42 -2.29 -0.02
N ARG A 55 5.63 -1.89 -0.44
CA ARG A 55 6.83 -2.12 0.36
C ARG A 55 6.54 -1.37 1.63
N TYR A 56 6.15 -2.10 2.66
CA TYR A 56 6.08 -1.57 4.00
C TYR A 56 7.47 -0.98 4.23
N ARG A 57 7.55 0.36 4.32
CA ARG A 57 8.80 1.01 4.75
C ARG A 57 9.14 0.31 6.05
N ASN A 58 10.33 -0.28 6.14
CA ASN A 58 10.77 -1.01 7.33
C ASN A 58 10.50 -0.11 8.55
N VAL A 59 9.40 -0.37 9.25
CA VAL A 59 9.12 0.28 10.51
C VAL A 59 10.14 -0.34 11.44
N GLY A 60 11.11 0.47 11.84
CA GLY A 60 12.25 0.06 12.65
C GLY A 60 11.80 -0.73 13.87
N ARG A 61 12.70 -1.60 14.34
CA ARG A 61 12.61 -2.46 15.52
C ARG A 61 11.18 -2.91 15.88
N LYS A 62 10.87 -4.16 15.58
CA LYS A 62 9.66 -4.86 16.04
C LYS A 62 9.68 -4.92 17.57
N VAL A 63 9.28 -3.84 18.24
CA VAL A 63 9.11 -3.82 19.69
C VAL A 63 7.98 -4.78 20.00
N GLN A 64 8.28 -5.73 20.85
CA GLN A 64 7.34 -6.78 21.19
C GLN A 64 6.27 -6.15 22.09
N PRO A 65 4.99 -6.56 21.95
CA PRO A 65 3.91 -6.00 22.76
C PRO A 65 4.19 -6.15 24.26
N GLU A 66 4.92 -7.20 24.65
CA GLU A 66 5.37 -7.44 26.02
C GLU A 66 6.30 -6.35 26.55
N ASP A 67 7.21 -5.82 25.72
CA ASP A 67 8.13 -4.74 26.10
C ASP A 67 7.35 -3.43 26.35
N VAL A 68 6.30 -3.18 25.56
CA VAL A 68 5.42 -2.01 25.70
C VAL A 68 4.60 -2.11 26.98
N LEU A 69 4.09 -3.30 27.30
CA LEU A 69 3.34 -3.55 28.52
C LEU A 69 4.22 -3.42 29.76
N ALA A 70 5.40 -4.04 29.78
CA ALA A 70 6.34 -3.94 30.89
C ALA A 70 6.70 -2.48 31.20
N TYR A 71 6.93 -1.67 30.16
CA TYR A 71 7.20 -0.23 30.32
C TYR A 71 5.98 0.56 30.81
N ALA A 72 4.79 0.28 30.26
CA ALA A 72 3.55 0.94 30.66
C ALA A 72 3.19 0.65 32.13
N PHE A 73 3.35 -0.60 32.59
CA PHE A 73 3.15 -0.99 33.98
C PHE A 73 4.19 -0.36 34.92
N ALA A 74 5.45 -0.29 34.50
CA ALA A 74 6.48 0.37 35.31
C ALA A 74 6.24 1.88 35.44
N HIS A 75 5.71 2.53 34.39
CA HIS A 75 5.65 3.98 34.29
C HIS A 75 4.32 4.50 33.68
N PRO A 76 3.19 4.40 34.40
CA PRO A 76 1.85 4.71 33.88
C PRO A 76 1.69 6.16 33.36
N GLN A 77 2.40 7.12 33.96
CA GLN A 77 2.36 8.53 33.53
C GLN A 77 3.25 8.82 32.30
N SER A 78 4.17 7.91 31.94
CA SER A 78 5.17 8.14 30.88
C SER A 78 4.75 7.67 29.49
N ILE A 79 3.58 7.01 29.35
CA ILE A 79 3.07 6.51 28.06
C ILE A 79 2.96 7.64 27.03
N THR A 80 2.59 8.85 27.46
CA THR A 80 2.54 10.05 26.61
C THR A 80 3.94 10.47 26.13
N LYS A 81 4.96 10.34 26.98
CA LYS A 81 6.36 10.59 26.63
C LYS A 81 6.87 9.52 25.66
N MET A 82 6.49 8.26 25.88
CA MET A 82 6.79 7.13 24.99
C MET A 82 6.21 7.36 23.58
N ILE A 83 4.99 7.87 23.44
CA ILE A 83 4.38 8.21 22.14
C ILE A 83 5.12 9.35 21.44
N ARG A 84 5.59 10.35 22.19
CA ARG A 84 6.31 11.52 21.67
C ARG A 84 7.73 11.18 21.21
N GLU A 85 8.42 10.31 21.95
CA GLU A 85 9.83 9.99 21.73
C GLU A 85 10.03 8.77 20.82
N ASN A 86 9.11 7.79 20.83
CA ASN A 86 9.17 6.59 19.97
C ASN A 86 8.39 6.74 18.66
N CYS A 87 8.71 7.71 17.81
CA CYS A 87 8.22 7.77 16.41
C CYS A 87 8.52 6.51 15.55
N VAL A 88 9.07 5.45 16.15
CA VAL A 88 9.24 4.09 15.62
C VAL A 88 7.96 3.23 15.78
N ILE A 89 7.06 3.54 16.73
CA ILE A 89 5.78 2.86 16.92
C ILE A 89 4.65 3.90 16.85
N SER A 90 3.67 3.69 15.97
CA SER A 90 2.52 4.60 15.87
C SER A 90 1.67 4.60 17.15
N LYS A 91 1.12 5.76 17.53
CA LYS A 91 0.15 5.93 18.62
C LYS A 91 -0.97 4.87 18.58
N SER A 92 -1.50 4.56 17.40
CA SER A 92 -2.56 3.56 17.19
C SER A 92 -2.11 2.13 17.55
N ARG A 93 -0.84 1.80 17.34
CA ARG A 93 -0.28 0.47 17.68
C ARG A 93 -0.15 0.31 19.20
N VAL A 94 0.31 1.35 19.90
CA VAL A 94 0.36 1.37 21.37
C VAL A 94 -1.03 1.25 21.97
N TRP A 95 -1.99 2.06 21.48
CA TRP A 95 -3.39 2.00 21.90
C TRP A 95 -4.00 0.61 21.71
N ARG A 96 -3.73 -0.03 20.59
CA ARG A 96 -4.24 -1.37 20.31
C ARG A 96 -3.66 -2.43 21.25
N ILE A 97 -2.36 -2.37 21.56
CA ILE A 97 -1.71 -3.32 22.48
C ILE A 97 -2.27 -3.18 23.91
N LEU A 98 -2.50 -1.94 24.37
CA LEU A 98 -3.12 -1.69 25.68
C LEU A 98 -4.58 -2.19 25.73
N ASN A 99 -5.38 -1.90 24.70
CA ASN A 99 -6.76 -2.37 24.63
C ASN A 99 -6.87 -3.90 24.50
N GLU A 100 -5.96 -4.55 23.77
CA GLU A 100 -5.91 -6.02 23.64
C GLU A 100 -5.51 -6.72 24.94
N SER A 101 -4.94 -6.00 25.91
CA SER A 101 -4.49 -6.54 27.20
C SER A 101 -5.38 -6.16 28.38
N ASP A 102 -6.58 -5.61 28.11
CA ASP A 102 -7.53 -5.07 29.11
C ASP A 102 -6.88 -4.04 30.08
N ALA A 103 -5.72 -3.51 29.71
CA ALA A 103 -5.03 -2.48 30.47
C ALA A 103 -5.66 -1.14 30.11
N ASP A 104 -6.76 -0.79 30.80
CA ASP A 104 -7.40 0.52 30.65
C ASP A 104 -6.36 1.63 30.85
N PRO A 105 -6.09 2.47 29.83
CA PRO A 105 -5.20 3.63 29.96
C PRO A 105 -5.69 4.67 31.00
N HIS A 106 -6.86 4.47 31.61
CA HIS A 106 -7.49 5.36 32.58
C HIS A 106 -7.56 4.84 34.03
N LEU A 107 -6.85 3.77 34.42
CA LEU A 107 -6.71 3.35 35.82
C LEU A 107 -5.83 4.28 36.70
N CYS A 108 -5.86 5.58 36.42
CA CYS A 108 -5.32 6.63 37.26
C CYS A 108 -6.37 7.72 37.46
N ARG A 109 -7.49 7.37 38.11
CA ARG A 109 -8.41 8.36 38.67
C ARG A 109 -8.84 8.15 40.13
N ASP A 110 -8.51 7.02 40.76
CA ASP A 110 -8.96 6.75 42.14
C ASP A 110 -7.80 6.64 43.15
N CYS A 111 -6.81 7.53 43.03
CA CYS A 111 -5.87 7.83 44.12
C CYS A 111 -5.86 9.34 44.39
N CYS A 112 -7.01 9.82 44.91
CA CYS A 112 -7.30 10.99 45.74
C CYS A 112 -8.67 11.57 45.40
#